data_AF-A0ABD6E7L7-F1
#
_entry.id   AF-A0ABD6E7L7-F1
#
_cell.length_a   1.000
_cell.length_b   1.000
_cell.length_c   1.000
_cell.angle_alpha   90.00
_cell.angle_beta   90.00
_cell.angle_gamma   90.00
#
_symmetry.space_group_name_H-M   'P 1'
#
loop_
_entity.id
_entity.type
_entity.pdbx_description
1 polymer ?
#
loop_
_entity_poly.entity_id
_entity_poly.type
_entity_poly.pdbx_seq_one_letter_code
_entity_poly.pdbx_strand_id
1 'polypeptide(L)'
;MVTVSQLRALRFSRTLAVVKQSTKMSLSANQRNELLEPLLAKGWVITEGRDAIKKNFVFKNFNEAFGFMTRIALKADKMDHHPEWFNVYNKVDITLSSHDVNGLSTRDIALAKFIESITGSK
;
A
#
# COMPACT_ATOMS: atom_id res chain seq x y z
N MET A 1 -4.50 -1.38 44.88
CA MET A 1 -3.07 -1.33 44.54
C MET A 1 -2.87 -2.13 43.26
N VAL A 2 -2.64 -1.47 42.12
CA VAL A 2 -2.39 -2.15 40.83
C VAL A 2 -0.91 -2.51 40.78
N THR A 3 -0.58 -3.77 40.53
CA THR A 3 0.80 -4.28 40.57
C THR A 3 1.60 -3.81 39.35
N VAL A 4 2.92 -3.69 39.51
CA VAL A 4 3.86 -3.23 38.46
C VAL A 4 3.80 -4.13 37.20
N SER A 5 3.37 -5.38 37.33
CA SER A 5 3.14 -6.32 36.22
C SER A 5 1.91 -5.96 35.37
N GLN A 6 0.82 -5.49 35.98
CA GLN A 6 -0.38 -5.04 35.26
C GLN A 6 -0.12 -3.74 34.47
N LEU A 7 0.76 -2.86 34.98
CA LEU A 7 1.19 -1.64 34.28
C LEU A 7 2.02 -1.92 33.01
N ARG A 8 2.83 -2.99 32.97
CA ARG A 8 3.59 -3.37 31.76
C ARG A 8 2.69 -3.92 30.65
N ALA A 9 1.71 -4.75 31.00
CA ALA A 9 0.75 -5.29 30.04
C ALA A 9 -0.16 -4.19 29.44
N LEU A 10 -0.64 -3.24 30.25
CA LEU A 10 -1.43 -2.09 29.76
C LEU A 10 -0.62 -1.16 28.84
N ARG A 11 0.68 -0.92 29.15
CA ARG A 11 1.54 -0.09 28.30
C ARG A 11 1.82 -0.74 26.94
N PHE A 12 2.01 -2.07 26.87
CA PHE A 12 2.17 -2.79 25.60
C PHE A 12 0.89 -2.77 24.74
N SER A 13 -0.27 -2.98 25.37
CA SER A 13 -1.55 -3.03 24.67
C SER A 13 -2.00 -1.69 24.09
N ARG A 14 -1.70 -0.57 24.77
CA ARG A 14 -1.99 0.78 24.24
C ARG A 14 -1.14 1.12 23.01
N THR A 15 0.15 0.77 23.02
CA THR A 15 1.05 1.08 21.89
C THR A 15 0.66 0.32 20.63
N LEU A 16 0.32 -0.97 20.74
CA LEU A 16 -0.15 -1.77 19.61
C LEU A 16 -1.48 -1.25 19.03
N ALA A 17 -2.43 -0.87 19.89
CA ALA A 17 -3.70 -0.31 19.45
C ALA A 17 -3.52 1.04 18.73
N VAL A 18 -2.68 1.93 19.24
CA VAL A 18 -2.38 3.22 18.60
C VAL A 18 -1.70 3.05 17.24
N VAL A 19 -0.76 2.11 17.11
CA VAL A 19 -0.10 1.80 15.82
C VAL A 19 -1.09 1.18 14.82
N LYS A 20 -1.91 0.23 15.28
CA LYS A 20 -2.94 -0.44 14.43
C LYS A 20 -4.03 0.55 13.98
N GLN A 21 -4.35 1.54 14.81
CA GLN A 21 -5.29 2.59 14.47
C GLN A 21 -4.68 3.63 13.51
N SER A 22 -3.39 3.91 13.66
CA SER A 22 -2.63 4.77 12.72
C SER A 22 -2.62 4.23 11.29
N THR A 23 -2.56 2.90 11.10
CA THR A 23 -2.60 2.28 9.76
C THR A 23 -3.97 2.32 9.07
N LYS A 24 -5.05 2.66 9.81
CA LYS A 24 -6.42 2.78 9.33
C LYS A 24 -6.91 4.23 9.27
N MET A 25 -6.02 5.17 8.98
CA MET A 25 -6.41 6.56 8.72
C MET A 25 -6.08 6.93 7.27
N SER A 26 -6.94 7.75 6.67
CA SER A 26 -6.64 8.40 5.40
C SER A 26 -5.44 9.34 5.57
N LEU A 27 -4.64 9.51 4.52
CA LEU A 27 -3.49 10.41 4.52
C LEU A 27 -3.95 11.87 4.70
N SER A 28 -3.32 12.58 5.63
CA SER A 28 -3.43 14.03 5.74
C SER A 28 -2.78 14.76 4.57
N ALA A 29 -3.10 16.05 4.39
CA ALA A 29 -2.51 16.87 3.33
C ALA A 29 -0.97 16.89 3.37
N ASN A 30 -0.38 17.03 4.57
CA ASN A 30 1.07 17.02 4.74
C ASN A 30 1.69 15.67 4.35
N GLN A 31 1.06 14.56 4.76
CA GLN A 31 1.51 13.23 4.39
C GLN A 31 1.40 12.99 2.88
N ARG A 32 0.37 13.51 2.22
CA ARG A 32 0.22 13.41 0.76
C ARG A 32 1.37 14.11 0.03
N ASN A 33 1.68 15.34 0.42
CA ASN A 33 2.77 16.12 -0.17
C ASN A 33 4.13 15.40 -0.03
N GLU A 34 4.37 14.74 1.09
CA GLU A 34 5.64 14.04 1.33
C GLU A 34 5.69 12.65 0.65
N LEU A 35 4.61 11.88 0.76
CA LEU A 35 4.62 10.46 0.43
C LEU A 35 4.26 10.16 -1.03
N LEU A 36 3.51 11.04 -1.70
CA LEU A 36 3.11 10.82 -3.09
C LEU A 36 4.19 11.25 -4.09
N GLU A 37 4.92 12.33 -3.83
CA GLU A 37 5.93 12.86 -4.75
C GLU A 37 6.89 11.79 -5.32
N PRO A 38 7.50 10.91 -4.49
CA PRO A 38 8.38 9.85 -5.02
C PRO A 38 7.68 8.82 -5.91
N LEU A 39 6.39 8.58 -5.69
CA LEU A 39 5.58 7.65 -6.50
C LEU A 39 5.16 8.32 -7.82
N LEU A 40 4.77 9.59 -7.76
CA LEU A 40 4.43 10.39 -8.94
C LEU A 40 5.62 10.51 -9.89
N ALA A 41 6.82 10.76 -9.36
CA ALA A 41 8.07 10.75 -10.12
C ALA A 41 8.37 9.40 -10.80
N LYS A 42 7.81 8.30 -10.29
CA LYS A 42 7.91 6.96 -10.87
C LYS A 42 6.77 6.63 -11.83
N GLY A 43 5.89 7.59 -12.16
CA GLY A 43 4.80 7.41 -13.10
C GLY A 43 3.51 6.84 -12.50
N TRP A 44 3.37 6.85 -11.18
CA TRP A 44 2.04 6.75 -10.57
C TRP A 44 1.27 8.04 -10.82
N VAL A 45 -0.05 7.94 -10.94
CA VAL A 45 -0.92 9.10 -11.11
C VAL A 45 -2.09 9.02 -10.14
N ILE A 46 -2.57 10.18 -9.70
CA ILE A 46 -3.82 10.27 -8.93
C ILE A 46 -4.98 10.00 -9.88
N THR A 47 -5.94 9.19 -9.44
CA THR A 47 -7.17 8.95 -10.22
C THR A 47 -8.10 10.14 -10.16
N GLU A 48 -8.63 10.57 -11.30
CA GLU A 48 -9.68 11.58 -11.35
C GLU A 48 -10.96 11.07 -10.69
N GLY A 49 -11.59 11.89 -9.85
CA GLY A 49 -12.86 11.56 -9.19
C GLY A 49 -12.79 10.49 -8.10
N ARG A 50 -11.59 9.99 -7.76
CA ARG A 50 -11.41 8.96 -6.72
C ARG A 50 -10.12 9.19 -5.96
N ASP A 51 -10.15 9.06 -4.64
CA ASP A 51 -8.96 9.11 -3.79
C ASP A 51 -8.16 7.79 -3.87
N ALA A 52 -7.44 7.63 -4.97
CA ALA A 52 -6.61 6.48 -5.28
C ALA A 52 -5.41 6.89 -6.15
N ILE A 53 -4.42 6.00 -6.23
CA ILE A 53 -3.31 6.12 -7.18
C ILE A 53 -3.33 4.93 -8.12
N LYS A 54 -2.93 5.15 -9.38
CA LYS A 54 -2.81 4.09 -10.38
C LYS A 54 -1.50 4.15 -11.15
N LYS A 55 -1.06 2.99 -11.66
CA LYS A 55 0.07 2.87 -12.58
C LYS A 55 -0.08 1.64 -13.47
N ASN A 56 0.35 1.78 -14.72
CA ASN A 56 0.38 0.70 -15.69
C ASN A 56 1.80 0.15 -15.82
N PHE A 57 1.93 -1.17 -15.73
CA PHE A 57 3.19 -1.90 -15.85
C PHE A 57 3.18 -2.75 -17.12
N VAL A 58 4.30 -2.76 -17.84
CA VAL A 58 4.46 -3.52 -19.10
C VAL A 58 5.72 -4.38 -19.00
N PHE A 59 5.54 -5.68 -19.26
CA PHE A 59 6.58 -6.71 -19.19
C PHE A 59 6.87 -7.29 -20.57
N LYS A 60 7.83 -8.21 -20.69
CA LYS A 60 8.13 -8.85 -21.98
C LYS A 60 7.03 -9.82 -22.42
N ASN A 61 6.43 -10.53 -21.48
CA ASN A 61 5.46 -11.60 -21.73
C ASN A 61 4.55 -11.83 -20.50
N PHE A 62 3.58 -12.73 -20.64
CA PHE A 62 2.66 -13.08 -19.56
C PHE A 62 3.33 -13.74 -18.35
N ASN A 63 4.36 -14.57 -18.57
CA ASN A 63 5.03 -15.27 -17.46
C ASN A 63 5.72 -14.27 -16.51
N GLU A 64 6.40 -13.27 -17.06
CA GLU A 64 6.99 -12.19 -16.27
C GLU A 64 5.94 -11.34 -15.54
N ALA A 65 4.85 -10.97 -16.24
CA ALA A 65 3.76 -10.20 -15.64
C ALA A 65 3.10 -10.97 -14.47
N PHE A 66 2.83 -12.26 -14.65
CA PHE A 66 2.18 -13.08 -13.62
C PHE A 66 3.14 -13.39 -12.46
N GLY A 67 4.44 -13.55 -12.73
CA GLY A 67 5.46 -13.65 -11.68
C GLY A 67 5.56 -12.38 -10.82
N PHE A 68 5.46 -11.21 -11.45
CA PHE A 68 5.34 -9.92 -10.75
C PHE A 68 4.06 -9.86 -9.91
N MET A 69 2.90 -10.21 -10.49
CA MET A 69 1.62 -10.24 -9.77
C MET A 69 1.66 -11.18 -8.55
N THR A 70 2.27 -12.36 -8.69
CA THR A 70 2.41 -13.33 -7.59
C THR A 70 3.17 -12.73 -6.40
N ARG A 71 4.26 -11.99 -6.66
CA ARG A 71 5.03 -11.33 -5.59
C ARG A 71 4.19 -10.25 -4.88
N ILE A 72 3.36 -9.52 -5.62
CA ILE A 72 2.41 -8.55 -5.05
C ILE A 72 1.38 -9.27 -4.17
N ALA A 73 0.79 -10.36 -4.65
CA ALA A 73 -0.21 -11.12 -3.92
C ALA A 73 0.32 -11.61 -2.56
N LEU A 74 1.54 -12.15 -2.51
CA LEU A 74 2.18 -12.58 -1.26
C LEU A 74 2.40 -11.41 -0.27
N LYS A 75 2.78 -10.24 -0.79
CA LYS A 75 2.97 -9.04 0.04
C LYS A 75 1.63 -8.48 0.52
N ALA A 76 0.63 -8.44 -0.35
CA ALA A 76 -0.72 -7.97 -0.07
C ALA A 76 -1.36 -8.78 1.05
N ASP A 77 -1.30 -10.11 0.97
CA ASP A 77 -1.83 -11.03 1.99
C ASP A 77 -1.15 -10.79 3.36
N LYS A 78 0.19 -10.69 3.37
CA LYS A 78 0.94 -10.36 4.60
C LYS A 78 0.57 -8.99 5.18
N MET A 79 0.16 -8.03 4.35
CA MET A 79 -0.23 -6.69 4.77
C MET A 79 -1.71 -6.56 5.11
N ASP A 80 -2.52 -7.58 4.81
CA ASP A 80 -3.99 -7.48 4.78
C ASP A 80 -4.44 -6.23 4.00
N HIS A 81 -3.83 -6.01 2.83
CA HIS A 81 -4.10 -4.87 1.96
C HIS A 81 -3.90 -5.26 0.50
N HIS A 82 -4.99 -5.26 -0.26
CA HIS A 82 -5.02 -5.84 -1.60
C HIS A 82 -5.15 -4.75 -2.67
N PRO A 83 -4.46 -4.90 -3.82
CA PRO A 83 -4.65 -4.00 -4.95
C PRO A 83 -5.97 -4.28 -5.68
N GLU A 84 -6.48 -3.27 -6.37
CA GLU A 84 -7.34 -3.49 -7.52
C GLU A 84 -6.46 -3.56 -8.76
N TRP A 85 -6.62 -4.59 -9.60
CA TRP A 85 -5.82 -4.70 -10.81
C TRP A 85 -6.57 -5.30 -11.99
N PHE A 86 -6.04 -5.04 -13.17
CA PHE A 86 -6.47 -5.63 -14.43
C PHE A 86 -5.22 -6.10 -15.19
N ASN A 87 -5.25 -7.31 -15.72
CA ASN A 87 -4.14 -7.88 -16.48
C ASN A 87 -4.60 -8.39 -17.83
N VAL A 88 -3.87 -7.99 -18.88
CA VAL A 88 -4.00 -8.54 -20.23
C VAL A 88 -2.61 -8.85 -20.74
N TYR A 89 -2.30 -10.14 -20.83
CA TYR A 89 -1.00 -10.64 -21.28
C TYR A 89 0.16 -10.01 -20.48
N ASN A 90 0.98 -9.18 -21.12
CA ASN A 90 2.17 -8.56 -20.53
C ASN A 90 1.90 -7.20 -19.86
N LYS A 91 0.64 -6.76 -19.76
CA LYS A 91 0.26 -5.48 -19.16
C LYS A 91 -0.49 -5.69 -17.85
N VAL A 92 -0.11 -4.97 -16.80
CA VAL A 92 -0.77 -5.01 -15.48
C VAL A 92 -1.08 -3.58 -15.07
N ASP A 93 -2.36 -3.25 -15.01
CA ASP A 93 -2.86 -1.96 -14.55
C ASP A 93 -3.24 -2.11 -13.07
N ILE A 94 -2.63 -1.31 -12.19
CA ILE A 94 -2.82 -1.40 -10.75
C ILE A 94 -3.41 -0.08 -10.23
N THR A 95 -4.45 -0.19 -9.41
CA THR A 95 -5.05 0.91 -8.63
C THR A 95 -5.00 0.58 -7.14
N LEU A 96 -4.59 1.54 -6.31
CA LEU A 96 -4.47 1.40 -4.87
C LEU A 96 -5.32 2.46 -4.15
N SER A 97 -6.18 1.99 -3.25
CA SER A 97 -6.99 2.79 -2.34
C SER A 97 -7.40 1.91 -1.16
N SER A 98 -7.67 2.51 0.00
CA SER A 98 -8.12 1.81 1.19
C SER A 98 -9.62 2.00 1.40
N HIS A 99 -10.41 0.94 1.18
CA HIS A 99 -11.87 0.99 1.28
C HIS A 99 -12.39 1.36 2.68
N ASP A 100 -11.73 0.90 3.74
CA ASP A 100 -12.17 1.14 5.12
C ASP A 100 -11.96 2.59 5.59
N VAL A 101 -11.23 3.40 4.83
CA VAL A 101 -11.06 4.85 5.06
C VAL A 101 -11.54 5.69 3.87
N ASN A 102 -12.19 5.06 2.88
CA ASN A 102 -12.67 5.69 1.64
C ASN A 102 -11.60 6.56 0.95
N GLY A 103 -10.35 6.09 0.90
CA GLY A 103 -9.28 6.88 0.29
C GLY A 103 -7.88 6.32 0.49
N LEU A 104 -6.87 7.13 0.18
CA LEU A 104 -5.47 6.74 0.32
C LEU A 104 -5.06 6.66 1.79
N SER A 105 -4.38 5.59 2.17
CA SER A 105 -3.76 5.41 3.48
C SER A 105 -2.27 5.11 3.36
N THR A 106 -1.59 4.98 4.50
CA THR A 106 -0.18 4.56 4.54
C THR A 106 0.04 3.15 3.99
N ARG A 107 -0.99 2.28 3.98
CA ARG A 107 -0.92 0.93 3.39
C ARG A 107 -0.80 0.98 1.87
N ASP A 108 -1.51 1.90 1.21
CA ASP A 108 -1.41 2.12 -0.23
C ASP A 108 0.01 2.56 -0.62
N ILE A 109 0.58 3.51 0.14
CA ILE A 109 1.96 3.98 -0.06
C ILE A 109 2.97 2.84 0.13
N ALA A 110 2.79 2.03 1.19
CA ALA A 110 3.69 0.93 1.48
C ALA A 110 3.64 -0.15 0.38
N LEU A 111 2.46 -0.49 -0.11
CA LEU A 111 2.29 -1.47 -1.19
C LEU A 111 2.84 -0.91 -2.51
N ALA A 112 2.57 0.35 -2.85
CA ALA A 112 3.13 1.00 -4.04
C ALA A 112 4.67 0.99 -4.02
N LYS A 113 5.30 1.35 -2.89
CA LYS A 113 6.76 1.30 -2.73
C LYS A 113 7.31 -0.11 -2.90
N PHE A 114 6.62 -1.12 -2.37
CA PHE A 114 7.01 -2.51 -2.59
C PHE A 114 6.91 -2.90 -4.07
N ILE A 115 5.81 -2.55 -4.73
CA ILE A 115 5.61 -2.79 -6.17
C ILE A 115 6.78 -2.20 -6.98
N GLU A 116 7.15 -0.96 -6.70
CA GLU A 116 8.31 -0.31 -7.35
C GLU A 116 9.65 -1.03 -7.08
N SER A 117 9.81 -1.64 -5.91
CA SER A 117 11.05 -2.34 -5.56
C SER A 117 11.22 -3.68 -6.28
N ILE A 118 10.12 -4.29 -6.75
CA ILE A 118 10.13 -5.59 -7.43
C ILE A 118 9.99 -5.47 -8.94
N THR A 119 9.60 -4.30 -9.45
CA THR A 119 9.80 -3.95 -10.85
C THR A 119 11.28 -3.68 -11.08
N GLY A 120 11.97 -4.62 -11.72
CA GLY A 120 13.37 -4.47 -12.10
C GLY A 120 13.58 -3.18 -12.89
N SER A 121 14.63 -2.44 -12.56
CA SER A 121 15.08 -1.27 -13.33
C SER A 121 15.10 -1.65 -14.80
N LYS A 122 14.33 -0.91 -15.61
CA LYS A 122 14.38 -1.01 -17.07
C LYS A 122 15.80 -0.83 -17.58
#